data_AF-A0AAV6D9I2-F1
#
_entry.id   AF-A0AAV6D9I2-F1
#
_cell.length_a   1.000
_cell.length_b   1.000
_cell.length_c   1.000
_cell.angle_alpha   90.00
_cell.angle_beta   90.00
_cell.angle_gamma   90.00
#
_symmetry.space_group_name_H-M   'P 1'
#
loop_
_entity.id
_entity.type
_entity.pdbx_description
1 polymer ?
#
loop_
_entity_poly.entity_id
_entity_poly.type
_entity_poly.pdbx_seq_one_letter_code
_entity_poly.pdbx_strand_id
1 'polypeptide(L)'
;MKLIQMNGQLFLASIFCLLLVGCSKTNLQDKDSFHLTIDKLIDDGETQIAVLKIESPRAADLQFSYKGKNGDSSGSALLSPEINGTTTEGQILLSAAKVDCDTNWTKIQVVTKVSDAIHNGGATCTSTYPVRPVTKLENFFSIVAVNGTYKFFEPLTIASLGGKPITLVLTNAPN
;
A
#
# COMPACT_ATOMS: atom_id res chain seq x y z
N MET A 1 39.36 -55.20 52.78
CA MET A 1 38.21 -56.07 52.44
C MET A 1 37.70 -55.60 51.09
N LYS A 2 37.60 -56.51 50.12
CA LYS A 2 37.43 -56.24 48.67
C LYS A 2 36.02 -56.69 48.24
N LEU A 3 35.54 -56.13 47.11
CA LEU A 3 34.38 -56.50 46.25
C LEU A 3 33.00 -55.97 46.70
N ILE A 4 32.09 -55.43 45.87
CA ILE A 4 31.64 -55.68 44.47
C ILE A 4 31.01 -54.36 43.93
N GLN A 5 31.49 -53.64 42.91
CA GLN A 5 31.22 -53.65 41.45
C GLN A 5 29.75 -53.78 40.94
N MET A 6 29.24 -52.76 40.22
CA MET A 6 28.46 -52.84 38.94
C MET A 6 27.81 -51.47 38.65
N ASN A 7 28.31 -50.71 37.66
CA ASN A 7 27.89 -50.69 36.24
C ASN A 7 26.60 -49.89 35.96
N GLY A 8 26.78 -48.66 35.49
CA GLY A 8 25.78 -47.87 34.76
C GLY A 8 26.52 -47.08 33.68
N GLN A 9 26.43 -47.57 32.44
CA GLN A 9 27.15 -47.13 31.25
C GLN A 9 26.76 -45.73 30.74
N LEU A 10 27.77 -45.08 30.12
CA LEU A 10 27.76 -44.21 28.93
C LEU A 10 26.60 -43.20 28.76
N PHE A 11 26.94 -41.92 28.52
CA PHE A 11 26.98 -41.37 27.15
C PHE A 11 27.41 -39.88 27.08
N LEU A 12 28.26 -39.62 26.08
CA LEU A 12 28.42 -38.39 25.27
C LEU A 12 29.06 -37.12 25.86
N ALA A 13 30.35 -37.01 25.58
CA ALA A 13 31.01 -35.77 25.17
C ALA A 13 30.50 -35.30 23.79
N SER A 14 30.29 -33.99 23.61
CA SER A 14 30.39 -33.23 22.33
C SER A 14 29.94 -31.78 22.59
N ILE A 15 30.86 -30.82 22.70
CA ILE A 15 31.15 -29.84 21.63
C ILE A 15 29.89 -29.19 21.06
N PHE A 16 29.64 -27.92 21.43
CA PHE A 16 29.14 -26.94 20.47
C PHE A 16 29.71 -25.56 20.81
N CYS A 17 30.91 -25.34 20.28
CA CYS A 17 31.49 -24.02 20.09
C CYS A 17 30.80 -23.39 18.86
N LEU A 18 30.68 -22.06 18.87
CA LEU A 18 30.42 -21.20 17.71
C LEU A 18 29.04 -21.31 17.05
N LEU A 19 28.11 -20.44 17.47
CA LEU A 19 27.24 -19.75 16.51
C LEU A 19 27.03 -18.30 16.96
N LEU A 20 28.03 -17.49 16.64
CA LEU A 20 27.84 -16.09 16.28
C LEU A 20 26.90 -16.07 15.06
N VAL A 21 25.58 -16.08 15.29
CA VAL A 21 24.65 -15.58 14.28
C VAL A 21 24.40 -14.13 14.61
N GLY A 22 25.36 -13.29 14.21
CA GLY A 22 25.04 -11.91 13.93
C GLY A 22 23.94 -11.93 12.88
N CYS A 23 22.72 -11.60 13.28
CA CYS A 23 21.69 -11.16 12.36
C CYS A 23 22.17 -9.83 11.78
N SER A 24 23.10 -9.89 10.83
CA SER A 24 23.22 -8.86 9.83
C SER A 24 21.87 -8.88 9.11
N LYS A 25 20.97 -7.98 9.50
CA LYS A 25 19.89 -7.54 8.62
C LYS A 25 20.59 -6.93 7.40
N THR A 26 20.98 -7.76 6.45
CA THR A 26 21.18 -7.32 5.07
C THR A 26 19.80 -6.85 4.62
N ASN A 27 19.54 -5.57 4.84
CA ASN A 27 18.49 -4.83 4.18
C ASN A 27 18.91 -4.73 2.71
N LEU A 28 18.82 -5.85 2.00
CA LEU A 28 18.80 -5.88 0.54
C LEU A 28 17.44 -5.29 0.18
N GLN A 29 17.34 -3.97 0.28
CA GLN A 29 16.22 -3.22 -0.23
C GLN A 29 16.20 -3.50 -1.73
N ASP A 30 15.25 -4.32 -2.16
CA ASP A 30 15.07 -4.65 -3.56
C ASP A 30 14.81 -3.37 -4.34
N LYS A 31 15.77 -2.97 -5.17
CA LYS A 31 15.74 -1.69 -5.91
C LYS A 31 14.60 -1.61 -6.91
N ASP A 32 13.98 -2.74 -7.23
CA ASP A 32 12.82 -2.84 -8.10
C ASP A 32 11.51 -3.09 -7.34
N SER A 33 11.51 -2.78 -6.03
CA SER A 33 10.32 -2.81 -5.19
C SER A 33 10.12 -1.50 -4.43
N PHE A 34 8.86 -1.20 -4.11
CA PHE A 34 8.46 -0.12 -3.21
C PHE A 34 7.67 -0.67 -2.03
N HIS A 35 7.65 0.06 -0.93
CA HIS A 35 6.83 -0.26 0.23
C HIS A 35 5.56 0.57 0.22
N LEU A 36 4.41 -0.07 0.42
CA LEU A 36 3.13 0.59 0.60
C LEU A 36 2.65 0.37 2.03
N THR A 37 2.28 1.45 2.69
CA THR A 37 1.69 1.43 4.03
C THR A 37 0.38 2.21 4.03
N ILE A 38 -0.65 1.64 4.65
CA ILE A 38 -1.91 2.32 4.95
C ILE A 38 -1.68 3.13 6.23
N ASP A 39 -1.50 4.43 6.07
CA ASP A 39 -1.26 5.37 7.16
C ASP A 39 -2.54 5.71 7.91
N LYS A 40 -3.65 5.80 7.17
CA LYS A 40 -4.97 6.09 7.73
C LYS A 40 -6.03 5.32 6.97
N LEU A 41 -6.98 4.74 7.70
CA LEU A 41 -8.20 4.16 7.16
C LEU A 41 -9.38 4.61 8.03
N ILE A 42 -10.35 5.28 7.43
CA ILE A 42 -11.64 5.63 8.03
C ILE A 42 -12.72 4.96 7.19
N ASP A 43 -13.65 4.29 7.86
CA ASP A 43 -14.88 3.80 7.27
C ASP A 43 -16.00 3.98 8.31
N ASP A 44 -17.01 4.77 7.97
CA ASP A 44 -18.22 4.95 8.79
C ASP A 44 -19.50 4.43 8.10
N GLY A 45 -19.34 3.74 6.96
CA GLY A 45 -20.44 3.22 6.14
C GLY A 45 -21.01 4.21 5.12
N GLU A 46 -20.86 5.52 5.34
CA GLU A 46 -21.28 6.58 4.40
C GLU A 46 -20.08 7.35 3.82
N THR A 47 -18.91 7.21 4.45
CA THR A 47 -17.63 7.77 4.05
C THR A 47 -16.53 6.74 4.23
N GLN A 48 -15.69 6.60 3.20
CA GLN A 48 -14.44 5.85 3.27
C GLN A 48 -13.28 6.76 2.89
N ILE A 49 -12.21 6.73 3.68
CA ILE A 49 -10.97 7.48 3.43
C ILE A 49 -9.79 6.56 3.70
N ALA A 50 -8.88 6.44 2.75
CA ALA A 50 -7.59 5.82 2.94
C ALA A 50 -6.46 6.77 2.53
N VAL A 51 -5.44 6.86 3.39
CA VAL A 51 -4.17 7.51 3.08
C VAL A 51 -3.13 6.41 2.94
N LEU A 52 -2.62 6.24 1.73
CA LEU A 52 -1.56 5.29 1.41
C LEU A 52 -0.25 6.05 1.31
N LYS A 53 0.76 5.61 2.04
CA LYS A 53 2.15 6.06 1.93
C LYS A 53 2.91 5.08 1.05
N ILE A 54 3.74 5.64 0.18
CA ILE A 54 4.60 4.90 -0.73
C ILE A 54 6.04 5.30 -0.43
N GLU A 55 6.87 4.35 -0.08
CA GLU A 55 8.31 4.55 0.11
C GLU A 55 9.05 3.83 -1.01
N SER A 56 9.84 4.59 -1.76
CA SER A 56 10.58 4.09 -2.91
C SER A 56 12.10 4.28 -2.68
N PRO A 57 12.93 3.28 -3.05
CA PRO A 57 14.38 3.40 -2.98
C PRO A 57 15.00 4.26 -4.10
N ARG A 58 14.18 4.74 -5.06
CA ARG A 58 14.64 5.52 -6.22
C ARG A 58 13.58 6.52 -6.68
N ALA A 59 14.00 7.49 -7.49
CA ALA A 59 13.07 8.35 -8.21
C ALA A 59 12.07 7.52 -9.02
N ALA A 60 10.80 7.89 -8.96
CA ALA A 60 9.73 7.13 -9.57
C ALA A 60 8.61 8.05 -10.05
N ASP A 61 7.86 7.61 -11.05
CA ASP A 61 6.57 8.20 -11.37
C ASP A 61 5.46 7.34 -10.73
N LEU A 62 4.76 7.94 -9.78
CA LEU A 62 3.67 7.34 -9.03
C LEU A 62 2.37 7.59 -9.77
N GLN A 63 1.82 6.57 -10.42
CA GLN A 63 0.64 6.71 -11.25
C GLN A 63 -0.55 5.96 -10.66
N PHE A 64 -1.74 6.56 -10.76
CA PHE A 64 -2.98 5.84 -10.56
C PHE A 64 -3.88 5.95 -11.79
N SER A 65 -4.74 4.96 -11.98
CA SER A 65 -5.82 5.03 -12.96
C SER A 65 -7.03 4.18 -12.57
N TYR A 66 -8.19 4.57 -13.07
CA TYR A 66 -9.42 3.78 -12.99
C TYR A 66 -10.38 4.13 -14.14
N LYS A 67 -11.23 3.17 -14.49
CA LYS A 67 -12.25 3.33 -15.54
C LYS A 67 -13.63 3.53 -14.93
N GLY A 68 -14.11 4.77 -14.89
CA GLY A 68 -15.48 5.08 -14.47
C GLY A 68 -16.51 4.83 -15.57
N LYS A 69 -17.80 4.78 -15.21
CA LYS A 69 -18.88 4.88 -16.21
C LYS A 69 -18.92 6.25 -16.90
N ASN A 70 -18.41 7.28 -16.23
CA ASN A 70 -18.41 8.67 -16.70
C ASN A 70 -17.05 9.10 -17.31
N GLY A 71 -16.20 8.12 -17.67
CA GLY A 71 -14.87 8.37 -18.22
C GLY A 71 -13.75 7.72 -17.41
N ASP A 72 -12.58 7.65 -18.03
CA ASP A 72 -11.36 7.18 -17.39
C ASP A 72 -10.74 8.33 -16.60
N SER A 73 -10.19 8.03 -15.42
CA SER A 73 -9.47 8.99 -14.59
C SER A 73 -8.10 8.45 -14.30
N SER A 74 -7.10 9.33 -14.40
CA SER A 74 -5.71 9.00 -14.15
C SER A 74 -4.99 10.23 -13.63
N GLY A 75 -3.97 10.00 -12.82
CA GLY A 75 -3.10 11.06 -12.35
C GLY A 75 -1.77 10.50 -11.94
N SER A 76 -0.77 11.37 -11.89
CA SER A 76 0.58 10.98 -11.51
C SER A 76 1.25 12.02 -10.61
N ALA A 77 2.30 11.58 -9.92
CA ALA A 77 3.21 12.44 -9.18
C ALA A 77 4.65 11.93 -9.32
N LEU A 78 5.58 12.85 -9.55
CA LEU A 78 6.99 12.53 -9.63
C LEU A 78 7.57 12.48 -8.22
N LEU A 79 8.00 11.29 -7.81
CA LEU A 79 8.76 11.09 -6.58
C LEU A 79 10.21 11.45 -6.89
N SER A 80 10.63 12.62 -6.41
CA SER A 80 11.97 13.14 -6.68
C SER A 80 13.03 12.30 -5.98
N PRO A 81 14.20 12.08 -6.62
CA PRO A 81 15.31 11.37 -5.98
C PRO A 81 15.77 12.08 -4.72
N GLU A 82 16.29 11.30 -3.78
CA GLU A 82 16.82 11.69 -2.48
C GLU A 82 17.61 13.01 -2.46
N ILE A 83 17.32 13.84 -1.45
CA ILE A 83 18.26 14.81 -0.90
C ILE A 83 18.57 14.34 0.53
N ASN A 84 19.79 13.86 0.77
CA ASN A 84 20.32 13.44 2.08
C ASN A 84 19.90 12.07 2.66
N GLY A 85 19.58 11.06 1.83
CA GLY A 85 19.51 9.66 2.29
C GLY A 85 18.20 9.24 3.01
N THR A 86 17.12 10.01 2.84
CA THR A 86 15.76 9.64 3.25
C THR A 86 14.97 9.10 2.07
N THR A 87 14.34 7.94 2.22
CA THR A 87 13.49 7.27 1.20
C THR A 87 12.58 8.25 0.45
N THR A 88 12.44 8.07 -0.86
CA THR A 88 11.53 8.89 -1.66
C THR A 88 10.09 8.56 -1.30
N GLU A 89 9.33 9.56 -0.84
CA GLU A 89 8.01 9.37 -0.26
C GLU A 89 6.90 9.94 -1.16
N GLY A 90 5.92 9.09 -1.48
CA GLY A 90 4.69 9.45 -2.16
C GLY A 90 3.48 9.21 -1.29
N GLN A 91 2.38 9.87 -1.62
CA GLN A 91 1.10 9.66 -0.96
C GLN A 91 -0.02 9.49 -1.99
N ILE A 92 -0.94 8.58 -1.69
CA ILE A 92 -2.24 8.49 -2.37
C ILE A 92 -3.35 8.65 -1.32
N LEU A 93 -4.20 9.64 -1.52
CA LEU A 93 -5.47 9.78 -0.81
C LEU A 93 -6.57 9.18 -1.69
N LEU A 94 -7.26 8.19 -1.16
CA LEU A 94 -8.50 7.67 -1.71
C LEU A 94 -9.63 8.10 -0.77
N SER A 95 -10.66 8.74 -1.31
CA SER A 95 -11.86 9.09 -0.55
C SER A 95 -13.10 8.80 -1.37
N ALA A 96 -14.11 8.24 -0.73
CA ALA A 96 -15.45 8.17 -1.24
C ALA A 96 -16.45 8.58 -0.17
N ALA A 97 -17.47 9.34 -0.56
CA ALA A 97 -18.55 9.74 0.33
C ALA A 97 -19.89 9.58 -0.41
N LYS A 98 -20.86 8.99 0.28
CA LYS A 98 -22.25 8.94 -0.13
C LYS A 98 -22.92 10.24 0.32
N VAL A 99 -23.56 10.91 -0.62
CA VAL A 99 -24.22 12.20 -0.41
C VAL A 99 -25.64 12.08 -0.90
N ASP A 100 -26.59 12.27 0.01
CA ASP A 100 -28.00 12.37 -0.34
C ASP A 100 -28.27 13.76 -0.92
N CYS A 101 -28.79 13.79 -2.15
CA CYS A 101 -29.09 15.05 -2.85
C CYS A 101 -30.54 15.48 -2.62
N ASP A 102 -31.49 14.53 -2.72
CA ASP A 102 -32.94 14.71 -2.53
C ASP A 102 -33.61 13.35 -2.25
N THR A 103 -34.92 13.29 -1.99
CA THR A 103 -35.65 12.06 -1.60
C THR A 103 -35.53 10.87 -2.56
N ASN A 104 -35.11 11.09 -3.81
CA ASN A 104 -35.06 10.06 -4.84
C ASN A 104 -33.66 9.80 -5.41
N TRP A 105 -32.65 10.59 -5.03
CA TRP A 105 -31.33 10.53 -5.66
C TRP A 105 -30.21 10.69 -4.64
N THR A 106 -29.29 9.74 -4.70
CA THR A 106 -28.04 9.74 -3.94
C THR A 106 -26.89 9.74 -4.93
N LYS A 107 -25.79 10.39 -4.59
CA LYS A 107 -24.54 10.31 -5.35
C LYS A 107 -23.41 9.78 -4.48
N ILE A 108 -22.45 9.11 -5.11
CA ILE A 108 -21.17 8.79 -4.48
C ILE A 108 -20.13 9.69 -5.13
N GLN A 109 -19.49 10.54 -4.32
CA GLN A 109 -18.37 11.37 -4.72
C GLN A 109 -17.09 10.62 -4.39
N VAL A 110 -16.21 10.45 -5.38
CA VAL A 110 -14.90 9.83 -5.23
C VAL A 110 -13.83 10.87 -5.51
N VAL A 111 -12.85 10.96 -4.63
CA VAL A 111 -11.66 11.79 -4.79
C VAL A 111 -10.44 10.89 -4.70
N THR A 112 -9.60 10.96 -5.72
CA THR A 112 -8.27 10.35 -5.69
C THR A 112 -7.24 11.45 -5.87
N LYS A 113 -6.34 11.59 -4.91
CA LYS A 113 -5.20 12.50 -5.01
C LYS A 113 -3.93 11.69 -4.90
N VAL A 114 -2.98 12.01 -5.77
CA VAL A 114 -1.61 11.50 -5.73
C VAL A 114 -0.67 12.68 -5.56
N SER A 115 0.35 12.54 -4.71
CA SER A 115 1.32 13.60 -4.49
C SER A 115 2.68 13.08 -4.04
N ASP A 116 3.73 13.81 -4.40
CA ASP A 116 5.02 13.78 -3.70
C ASP A 116 4.82 14.32 -2.27
N ALA A 117 5.29 13.59 -1.26
CA ALA A 117 5.17 13.98 0.14
C ALA A 117 5.94 15.28 0.47
N ILE A 118 7.01 15.58 -0.28
CA ILE A 118 7.89 16.72 -0.03
C ILE A 118 7.33 17.99 -0.68
N HIS A 119 7.01 17.91 -1.97
CA HIS A 119 6.65 19.08 -2.76
C HIS A 119 5.14 19.30 -2.90
N ASN A 120 4.31 18.36 -2.41
CA ASN A 120 2.85 18.33 -2.60
C ASN A 120 2.41 18.44 -4.09
N GLY A 121 3.34 18.21 -5.02
CA GLY A 121 3.08 18.19 -6.45
C GLY A 121 2.44 16.87 -6.86
N GLY A 122 1.42 16.93 -7.73
CA GLY A 122 0.75 15.75 -8.25
C GLY A 122 -0.63 16.07 -8.83
N ALA A 123 -1.48 15.05 -8.95
CA ALA A 123 -2.78 15.16 -9.58
C ALA A 123 -3.91 14.88 -8.58
N THR A 124 -5.05 15.54 -8.78
CA THR A 124 -6.30 15.25 -8.08
C THR A 124 -7.40 14.98 -9.10
N CYS A 125 -8.05 13.83 -8.99
CA CYS A 125 -9.22 13.47 -9.75
C CYS A 125 -10.44 13.46 -8.83
N THR A 126 -11.53 14.07 -9.29
CA THR A 126 -12.83 13.99 -8.63
C THR A 126 -13.83 13.40 -9.60
N SER A 127 -14.62 12.45 -9.13
CA SER A 127 -15.69 11.82 -9.91
C SER A 127 -16.95 11.74 -9.07
N THR A 128 -18.10 11.88 -9.72
CA THR A 128 -19.41 11.75 -9.07
C THR A 128 -20.23 10.71 -9.81
N TYR A 129 -20.87 9.82 -9.05
CA TYR A 129 -21.65 8.71 -9.58
C TYR A 129 -23.07 8.78 -9.03
N PRO A 130 -24.10 8.93 -9.88
CA PRO A 130 -25.47 8.76 -9.44
C PRO A 130 -25.72 7.29 -9.10
N VAL A 131 -26.31 7.03 -7.92
CA VAL A 131 -26.63 5.70 -7.45
C VAL A 131 -28.05 5.68 -6.88
N ARG A 132 -28.63 4.48 -6.75
CA ARG A 132 -29.92 4.34 -6.05
C ARG A 132 -29.72 4.65 -4.57
N PRO A 133 -30.69 5.26 -3.87
CA PRO A 133 -30.57 5.56 -2.43
C PRO A 133 -30.25 4.34 -1.55
N VAL A 134 -30.75 3.16 -1.95
CA VAL A 134 -30.47 1.88 -1.26
C VAL A 134 -29.04 1.35 -1.49
N THR A 135 -28.24 2.00 -2.32
CA THR A 135 -26.86 1.57 -2.60
C THR A 135 -26.00 1.92 -1.40
N LYS A 136 -25.47 0.89 -0.75
CA LYS A 136 -24.46 1.06 0.30
C LYS A 136 -23.11 1.45 -0.29
N LEU A 137 -22.33 2.26 0.43
CA LEU A 137 -21.04 2.70 -0.05
C LEU A 137 -20.10 1.51 -0.29
N GLU A 138 -20.03 0.54 0.62
CA GLU A 138 -19.08 -0.58 0.53
C GLU A 138 -19.30 -1.47 -0.72
N ASN A 139 -20.53 -1.50 -1.24
CA ASN A 139 -20.87 -2.25 -2.44
C ASN A 139 -20.46 -1.53 -3.73
N PHE A 140 -20.21 -0.22 -3.64
CA PHE A 140 -19.84 0.61 -4.78
C PHE A 140 -18.38 1.04 -4.74
N PHE A 141 -17.84 1.36 -3.56
CA PHE A 141 -16.46 1.73 -3.36
C PHE A 141 -15.89 0.92 -2.18
N SER A 142 -14.72 0.32 -2.39
CA SER A 142 -14.02 -0.38 -1.31
C SER A 142 -12.52 -0.22 -1.44
N ILE A 143 -11.86 0.06 -0.32
CA ILE A 143 -10.40 0.02 -0.22
C ILE A 143 -9.95 -1.44 -0.12
N VAL A 144 -9.00 -1.85 -0.97
CA VAL A 144 -8.44 -3.21 -0.97
C VAL A 144 -6.93 -3.24 -0.86
N ALA A 145 -6.30 -2.07 -0.74
CA ALA A 145 -4.87 -1.96 -0.47
C ALA A 145 -4.51 -2.73 0.81
N VAL A 146 -3.29 -3.28 0.84
CA VAL A 146 -2.73 -3.99 1.98
C VAL A 146 -1.31 -3.48 2.20
N ASN A 147 -0.86 -3.42 3.45
CA ASN A 147 0.54 -3.09 3.75
C ASN A 147 1.45 -4.15 3.13
N GLY A 148 2.52 -3.74 2.44
CA GLY A 148 3.38 -4.71 1.79
C GLY A 148 4.46 -4.10 0.91
N THR A 149 5.26 -5.00 0.34
CA THR A 149 6.29 -4.66 -0.65
C THR A 149 5.83 -5.14 -2.01
N TYR A 150 5.86 -4.24 -2.99
CA TYR A 150 5.31 -4.45 -4.32
C TYR A 150 6.33 -4.11 -5.39
N LYS A 151 6.24 -4.77 -6.54
CA LYS A 151 7.16 -4.57 -7.66
C LYS A 151 6.84 -3.30 -8.42
N PHE A 152 7.88 -2.64 -8.91
CA PHE A 152 7.73 -1.61 -9.94
C PHE A 152 7.12 -2.21 -11.22
N PHE A 153 6.47 -1.37 -12.03
CA PHE A 153 5.85 -1.70 -13.31
C PHE A 153 4.69 -2.71 -13.25
N GLU A 154 4.38 -3.26 -12.08
CA GLU A 154 3.24 -4.15 -11.89
C GLU A 154 2.02 -3.37 -11.36
N PRO A 155 0.86 -3.45 -12.04
CA PRO A 155 -0.36 -2.85 -11.53
C PRO A 155 -0.81 -3.48 -10.21
N LEU A 156 -0.89 -2.64 -9.18
CA LEU A 156 -1.45 -2.99 -7.88
C LEU A 156 -2.87 -2.46 -7.77
N THR A 157 -3.85 -3.31 -7.47
CA THR A 157 -5.20 -2.83 -7.15
C THR A 157 -5.22 -2.30 -5.72
N ILE A 158 -5.60 -1.03 -5.54
CA ILE A 158 -5.65 -0.37 -4.22
C ILE A 158 -7.08 -0.09 -3.75
N ALA A 159 -8.04 -0.06 -4.67
CA ALA A 159 -9.47 0.05 -4.38
C ALA A 159 -10.31 -0.54 -5.52
N SER A 160 -11.60 -0.70 -5.28
CA SER A 160 -12.61 -1.06 -6.27
C SER A 160 -13.66 0.04 -6.34
N LEU A 161 -14.10 0.35 -7.57
CA LEU A 161 -15.10 1.36 -7.89
C LEU A 161 -16.11 0.79 -8.88
N GLY A 162 -17.35 0.58 -8.44
CA GLY A 162 -18.40 -0.07 -9.21
C GLY A 162 -17.99 -1.46 -9.71
N GLY A 163 -17.18 -2.19 -8.94
CA GLY A 163 -16.62 -3.49 -9.31
C GLY A 163 -15.41 -3.43 -10.25
N LYS A 164 -14.89 -2.24 -10.58
CA LYS A 164 -13.69 -2.06 -11.40
C LYS A 164 -12.50 -1.63 -10.55
N PRO A 165 -11.28 -2.09 -10.86
CA PRO A 165 -10.12 -1.76 -10.05
C PRO A 165 -9.72 -0.29 -10.21
N ILE A 166 -9.32 0.32 -9.10
CA ILE A 166 -8.43 1.47 -9.06
C ILE A 166 -7.01 0.93 -8.92
N THR A 167 -6.19 1.16 -9.93
CA THR A 167 -4.84 0.61 -10.01
C THR A 167 -3.79 1.66 -9.73
N LEU A 168 -2.74 1.24 -9.04
CA LEU A 168 -1.50 1.94 -8.77
C LEU A 168 -0.37 1.29 -9.55
N VAL A 169 0.50 2.09 -10.16
CA VAL A 169 1.76 1.63 -10.77
C VAL A 169 2.85 2.61 -10.40
N LEU A 170 4.02 2.10 -10.01
CA LEU A 170 5.25 2.90 -9.96
C LEU A 170 6.11 2.55 -11.16
N THR A 171 6.47 3.57 -11.95
CA THR A 171 7.42 3.43 -13.06
C THR A 171 8.66 4.26 -12.79
N ASN A 172 9.65 4.19 -13.70
CA ASN A 172 10.76 5.13 -13.67
C ASN A 172 10.24 6.57 -13.81
N ALA A 173 10.91 7.51 -13.14
CA ALA A 173 10.73 8.92 -13.43
C ALA A 173 11.07 9.21 -14.90
N PRO A 174 10.33 10.12 -15.58
CA PRO A 174 10.67 10.56 -16.93
C PRO A 174 12.03 11.27 -16.92
N ASN A 175 12.83 11.01 -17.96
CA ASN A 175 14.13 11.66 -18.19
C ASN A 175 14.00 13.12 -18.59
#